data_AF-A0A933U961-F1
#
_entry.id   AF-A0A933U961-F1
#
_cell.length_a   1.000
_cell.length_b   1.000
_cell.length_c   1.000
_cell.angle_alpha   90.00
_cell.angle_beta   90.00
_cell.angle_gamma   90.00
#
_symmetry.space_group_name_H-M   'P 1'
#
loop_
_entity.id
_entity.type
_entity.pdbx_description
1 polymer ?
#
loop_
_entity_poly.entity_id
_entity_poly.type
_entity_poly.pdbx_seq_one_letter_code
_entity_poly.pdbx_strand_id
1 'polypeptide(L)' 'MKTCECGCNETSKNEFLPGHDQKLRVLLEQRVGGLLALRSLIEAVQEYQSGEWTEQQLGQHVRKLFRRS' A
#
# COMPACT_ATOMS: atom_id res chain seq x y z
N MET A 1 -20.40 6.89 -13.51
CA MET A 1 -20.17 5.52 -12.97
C MET A 1 -18.69 5.23 -13.11
N LYS A 2 -18.04 4.76 -12.05
CA LYS A 2 -16.60 4.48 -12.03
C LYS A 2 -16.36 3.00 -11.70
N THR A 3 -15.22 2.48 -12.08
CA THR A 3 -14.80 1.14 -11.64
C THR A 3 -14.51 1.16 -10.15
N CYS A 4 -14.86 0.09 -9.43
CA CYS A 4 -14.56 -0.04 -8.01
C CYS A 4 -13.05 -0.13 -7.78
N GLU A 5 -12.52 0.75 -6.92
CA GLU A 5 -11.09 0.90 -6.62
C GLU A 5 -10.47 -0.32 -5.88
N CYS A 6 -11.28 -1.28 -5.42
CA CYS A 6 -10.76 -2.54 -4.88
C CYS A 6 -10.16 -3.48 -5.94
N GLY A 7 -10.35 -3.18 -7.24
CA GLY A 7 -9.86 -3.98 -8.36
C GLY A 7 -10.79 -5.11 -8.81
N CYS A 8 -12.06 -5.15 -8.37
CA CYS A 8 -13.02 -6.18 -8.80
C CYS A 8 -13.62 -5.94 -10.21
N ASN A 9 -13.28 -4.82 -10.86
CA ASN A 9 -13.78 -4.40 -12.17
C ASN A 9 -15.30 -4.14 -12.27
N GLU A 10 -16.04 -4.24 -11.17
CA GLU A 10 -17.45 -3.87 -11.12
C GLU A 10 -17.65 -2.34 -11.11
N THR A 11 -18.81 -1.90 -11.57
CA THR A 11 -19.16 -0.49 -11.61
C THR A 11 -19.80 -0.05 -10.28
N SER A 12 -19.27 1.03 -9.69
CA SER A 12 -19.83 1.67 -8.50
C SER A 12 -20.28 3.10 -8.79
N LYS A 13 -21.22 3.59 -7.97
CA LYS A 13 -21.57 5.01 -7.91
C LYS A 13 -20.54 5.82 -7.11
N ASN A 14 -19.82 5.15 -6.20
CA ASN A 14 -18.78 5.71 -5.33
C ASN A 14 -17.41 5.09 -5.67
N GLU A 15 -16.36 5.40 -4.91
CA GLU A 15 -15.02 4.79 -5.06
C GLU A 15 -15.05 3.27 -4.80
N PHE A 16 -15.85 2.83 -3.84
CA PHE A 16 -15.98 1.44 -3.45
C PHE A 16 -17.43 0.95 -3.54
N LEU A 17 -17.59 -0.36 -3.77
CA LEU A 17 -18.83 -1.06 -3.43
C LEU A 17 -18.90 -1.26 -1.91
N PRO A 18 -20.09 -1.48 -1.33
CA PRO A 18 -20.23 -1.71 0.10
C PRO A 18 -19.28 -2.80 0.62
N GLY A 19 -18.39 -2.45 1.56
CA GLY A 19 -17.42 -3.36 2.20
C GLY A 19 -16.16 -3.66 1.38
N HIS A 20 -16.03 -3.14 0.15
CA HIS A 20 -14.87 -3.42 -0.70
C HIS A 20 -13.63 -2.61 -0.32
N ASP A 21 -13.80 -1.49 0.38
CA ASP A 21 -12.71 -0.71 0.98
C ASP A 21 -11.99 -1.55 2.06
N GLN A 22 -12.74 -2.25 2.90
CA GLN A 22 -12.18 -3.15 3.91
C GLN A 22 -11.45 -4.33 3.27
N LYS A 23 -12.00 -4.89 2.19
CA LYS A 23 -11.34 -5.95 1.42
C LYS A 23 -10.00 -5.46 0.86
N LEU A 24 -9.96 -4.26 0.28
CA LEU A 24 -8.73 -3.67 -0.23
C LEU A 24 -7.70 -3.44 0.89
N ARG A 25 -8.12 -2.91 2.06
CA ARG A 25 -7.23 -2.71 3.22
C ARG A 25 -6.52 -4.00 3.63
N VAL A 26 -7.28 -5.08 3.78
CA VAL A 26 -6.73 -6.40 4.14
C VAL A 26 -5.75 -6.91 3.08
N LEU A 27 -6.09 -6.76 1.79
CA LEU A 27 -5.22 -7.20 0.70
C LEU A 27 -3.91 -6.42 0.64
N LEU A 28 -3.96 -5.09 0.80
CA LEU A 28 -2.77 -4.24 0.84
C LEU A 28 -1.87 -4.59 2.01
N GLU A 29 -2.46 -4.78 3.19
CA GLU A 29 -1.74 -5.18 4.39
C GLU A 29 -1.05 -6.53 4.20
N GLN A 30 -1.76 -7.55 3.72
CA GLN A 30 -1.17 -8.87 3.44
C GLN A 30 -0.04 -8.79 2.42
N ARG A 31 -0.23 -8.02 1.34
CA ARG A 31 0.76 -7.91 0.25
C ARG A 31 2.09 -7.30 0.70
N VAL A 32 2.06 -6.35 1.64
CA VAL A 32 3.28 -5.72 2.15
C VAL A 32 3.90 -6.48 3.33
N GLY A 33 3.23 -7.50 3.87
CA GLY A 33 3.73 -8.33 4.98
C GLY A 33 3.18 -7.96 6.36
N GLY A 34 2.00 -7.33 6.42
CA GLY A 34 1.30 -6.97 7.65
C GLY A 34 1.29 -5.47 7.94
N LEU A 35 0.50 -5.07 8.94
CA LEU A 35 0.30 -3.66 9.31
C LEU A 35 1.61 -2.92 9.66
N LEU A 36 2.53 -3.60 10.35
CA LEU A 36 3.82 -3.01 10.71
C LEU A 36 4.72 -2.77 9.50
N ALA A 37 4.68 -3.67 8.51
CA ALA A 37 5.41 -3.49 7.26
C ALA A 37 4.81 -2.36 6.42
N LEU A 38 3.47 -2.24 6.40
CA LEU A 38 2.78 -1.12 5.76
C LEU A 38 3.18 0.23 6.37
N ARG A 39 3.16 0.31 7.70
CA ARG A 39 3.61 1.51 8.44
C ARG A 39 5.06 1.86 8.09
N SER A 40 5.96 0.87 8.16
CA SER A 40 7.38 1.05 7.85
C SER A 40 7.60 1.56 6.42
N LEU A 41 6.81 1.08 5.45
CA LEU A 41 6.88 1.55 4.07
C LEU A 41 6.45 3.02 3.95
N ILE A 42 5.36 3.41 4.62
CA ILE A 42 4.85 4.80 4.59
C ILE A 42 5.88 5.75 5.20
N GLU A 43 6.42 5.41 6.37
CA GLU A 43 7.46 6.21 7.04
C GLU A 43 8.69 6.37 6.14
N ALA A 44 9.20 5.28 5.55
CA ALA A 44 10.34 5.34 4.64
C ALA A 44 10.12 6.24 3.40
N VAL A 45 8.91 6.25 2.85
CA VAL A 45 8.55 7.13 1.72
C VAL A 45 8.48 8.60 2.15
N GLN A 46 7.96 8.87 3.35
CA GLN A 46 7.95 10.22 3.92
C GLN A 46 9.37 10.74 4.16
N GLU A 47 10.26 9.90 4.71
CA GLU A 47 11.66 10.27 4.91
C GLU A 47 12.42 10.48 3.60
N TYR A 48 12.08 9.73 2.55
CA TYR A 48 12.62 10.00 1.21
C TYR A 48 12.11 11.35 0.67
N GLN A 49 10.83 11.65 0.86
CA GLN A 49 10.22 12.89 0.39
C GLN A 49 10.73 14.13 1.14
N SER A 50 11.09 14.00 2.42
CA SER A 50 11.73 15.06 3.21
C SER A 50 13.21 15.28 2.87
N GLY A 51 13.83 14.34 2.15
CA GLY A 51 15.25 14.34 1.82
C GLY A 51 16.15 13.75 2.90
N GLU A 52 15.56 13.19 3.97
CA GLU A 52 16.31 12.47 5.02
C GLU A 52 16.84 11.11 4.53
N TRP A 53 16.11 10.47 3.60
CA TRP A 53 16.55 9.25 2.95
C TRP A 53 16.90 9.49 1.48
N THR A 54 17.97 8.83 1.04
CA THR A 54 18.32 8.73 -0.38
C THR A 54 17.46 7.68 -1.08
N GLU A 55 17.39 7.77 -2.42
CA GLU A 55 16.72 6.76 -3.25
C GLU A 55 17.30 5.35 -3.01
N GLN A 56 18.62 5.26 -2.79
CA GLN A 56 19.29 4.01 -2.47
C GLN A 56 18.79 3.41 -1.15
N GLN A 57 18.66 4.22 -0.08
CA GLN A 57 18.14 3.76 1.21
C GLN A 57 16.69 3.29 1.10
N LEU A 58 15.84 4.07 0.42
CA LEU A 58 14.45 3.68 0.14
C LEU A 58 14.39 2.34 -0.61
N GLY A 59 15.17 2.20 -1.70
CA GLY A 59 15.23 0.98 -2.49
C GLY A 59 15.70 -0.24 -1.69
N GLN A 60 16.69 -0.08 -0.81
CA GLN A 60 17.15 -1.15 0.08
C GLN A 60 16.06 -1.55 1.09
N HIS A 61 15.35 -0.59 1.65
CA HIS A 61 14.26 -0.84 2.61
C HIS A 61 13.09 -1.58 1.95
N VAL A 62 12.64 -1.13 0.77
CA VAL A 62 11.58 -1.80 -0.01
C VAL A 62 11.98 -3.25 -0.32
N ARG A 63 13.20 -3.49 -0.80
CA ARG A 63 13.70 -4.86 -1.05
C ARG A 63 13.69 -5.71 0.20
N LYS A 64 14.01 -5.14 1.38
CA LYS A 64 14.00 -5.88 2.65
C LYS A 64 12.58 -6.23 3.11
N LEU A 65 11.61 -5.32 2.94
CA LEU A 65 10.20 -5.56 3.26
C LEU A 65 9.63 -6.71 2.42
N PHE A 66 9.75 -6.63 1.10
CA PHE A 66 9.15 -7.60 0.18
C PHE A 66 9.93 -8.92 0.04
N ARG A 67 11.12 -9.05 0.62
CA ARG A 67 11.86 -10.33 0.65
C ARG A 67 11.40 -11.28 1.76
N ARG A 68 10.68 -10.75 2.76
CA ARG A 68 10.21 -11.51 3.94
C ARG A 68 8.75 -11.97 3.84
N SER A 69 8.04 -11.53 2.80
CA SER A 69 6.62 -11.79 2.57
C SER A 69 6.40 -12.96 1.62
#